data_AF-Q0UU76-F1
#
_entry.id   AF-Q0UU76-F1
#
_cell.length_a   1.000
_cell.length_b   1.000
_cell.length_c   1.000
_cell.angle_alpha   90.00
_cell.angle_beta   90.00
_cell.angle_gamma   90.00
#
_symmetry.space_group_name_H-M   'P 1'
#
loop_
_entity.id
_entity.type
_entity.pdbx_description
1 polymer ?
#
loop_
_entity_poly.entity_id
_entity_poly.type
_entity_poly.pdbx_seq_one_letter_code
_entity_poly.pdbx_strand_id
1 'polypeptide(L)'
;MAPTKPVEKQTFTTLAFRGRRIEKSKTGRVSRTIPKKLTTSLSSIELSPLLRLPGEIRNIIYSKIFDDLEIDPVYFGSGEFACRSGYKWSSKEKSFKNFNSIVGFTHSCRQIHAETRHRMWKDSSFEVRHPAIFADWMERLRKDLQEVVWAGLSPEQRGAVSQRSWPEFLYSLWVNTPDEM
;
A
#
# COMPACT_ATOMS: atom_id res chain seq x y z
N MET A 1 4.52 4.38 -51.30
CA MET A 1 4.25 3.48 -50.16
C MET A 1 5.56 3.28 -49.42
N ALA A 2 5.68 3.80 -48.20
CA ALA A 2 6.91 3.71 -47.42
C ALA A 2 6.94 2.42 -46.58
N PRO A 3 8.09 1.73 -46.46
CA PRO A 3 8.17 0.48 -45.70
C PRO A 3 8.10 0.78 -44.19
N THR A 4 7.08 0.20 -43.55
CA THR A 4 6.92 0.18 -42.10
C THR A 4 7.97 -0.75 -41.49
N LYS A 5 8.79 -0.21 -40.58
CA LYS A 5 9.77 -0.99 -39.81
C LYS A 5 9.05 -1.88 -38.79
N PRO A 6 9.51 -3.13 -38.57
CA PRO A 6 8.92 -4.02 -37.60
C PRO A 6 9.16 -3.53 -36.16
N VAL A 7 8.10 -3.57 -35.35
CA VAL A 7 8.13 -3.23 -33.93
C VAL A 7 8.82 -4.35 -33.16
N GLU A 8 9.95 -4.01 -32.53
CA GLU A 8 10.75 -4.91 -31.71
C GLU A 8 10.00 -5.21 -30.40
N LYS A 9 9.54 -6.45 -30.25
CA LYS A 9 8.82 -6.90 -29.05
C LYS A 9 9.81 -7.08 -27.90
N GLN A 10 9.80 -6.17 -26.94
CA GLN A 10 10.50 -6.36 -25.67
C GLN A 10 9.83 -7.50 -24.88
N THR A 11 10.46 -8.66 -24.87
CA THR A 11 10.13 -9.76 -23.95
C THR A 11 10.59 -9.43 -22.54
N PHE A 12 9.64 -9.17 -21.65
CA PHE A 12 9.88 -9.10 -20.21
C PHE A 12 10.11 -10.51 -19.66
N THR A 13 11.33 -10.80 -19.22
CA THR A 13 11.68 -12.05 -18.56
C THR A 13 10.97 -12.12 -17.20
N THR A 14 9.91 -12.92 -17.10
CA THR A 14 9.21 -13.19 -15.85
C THR A 14 10.16 -13.93 -14.91
N LEU A 15 10.54 -13.30 -13.79
CA LEU A 15 11.29 -13.93 -12.71
C LEU A 15 10.43 -15.06 -12.11
N ALA A 16 10.66 -16.28 -12.55
CA ALA A 16 10.03 -17.47 -12.01
C ALA A 16 10.46 -17.65 -10.54
N PHE A 17 9.54 -17.35 -9.62
CA PHE A 17 9.71 -17.63 -8.21
C PHE A 17 9.61 -19.16 -8.01
N ARG A 18 10.76 -19.84 -8.11
CA ARG A 18 10.87 -21.29 -7.88
C ARG A 18 10.36 -21.64 -6.48
N GLY A 19 9.25 -22.37 -6.44
CA GLY A 19 8.69 -22.94 -5.22
C GLY A 19 9.75 -23.74 -4.46
N ARG A 20 9.90 -23.44 -3.17
CA ARG A 20 10.75 -24.23 -2.26
C ARG A 20 10.16 -25.63 -2.14
N ARG A 21 10.84 -26.60 -2.74
CA ARG A 21 10.62 -28.01 -2.48
C ARG A 21 11.05 -28.30 -1.04
N ILE A 22 10.09 -28.58 -0.17
CA ILE A 22 10.35 -29.05 1.20
C ILE A 22 10.60 -30.55 1.10
N GLU A 23 11.86 -30.96 1.04
CA GLU A 23 12.22 -32.37 1.19
C GLU A 23 12.13 -32.76 2.66
N LYS A 24 11.21 -33.68 2.97
CA LYS A 24 11.04 -34.25 4.31
C LYS A 24 12.13 -35.31 4.53
N SER A 25 13.14 -35.03 5.35
CA SER A 25 14.11 -36.04 5.78
C SER A 25 13.51 -36.94 6.87
N LYS A 26 13.79 -38.25 6.79
CA LYS A 26 13.26 -39.32 7.66
C LYS A 26 14.02 -39.50 8.99
N THR A 27 14.89 -38.57 9.36
CA THR A 27 15.66 -38.64 10.60
C THR A 27 15.37 -37.40 11.43
N GLY A 28 14.74 -37.60 12.59
CA GLY A 28 14.17 -36.58 13.50
C GLY A 28 15.18 -35.63 14.16
N ARG A 29 16.03 -35.00 13.37
CA ARG A 29 16.84 -33.84 13.77
C ARG A 29 16.87 -32.87 12.60
N VAL A 30 15.94 -31.92 12.62
CA VAL A 30 15.93 -30.79 11.70
C VAL A 30 17.12 -29.89 12.07
N SER A 31 18.30 -30.25 11.55
CA SER A 31 19.45 -29.36 11.57
C SER A 31 19.11 -28.23 10.61
N ARG A 32 18.58 -27.12 11.15
CA ARG A 32 18.45 -25.86 10.41
C ARG A 32 19.87 -25.40 10.10
N THR A 33 20.42 -25.86 8.98
CA THR A 33 21.51 -25.14 8.32
C THR A 33 20.92 -23.81 7.89
N ILE A 34 21.05 -22.81 8.77
CA ILE A 34 20.82 -21.41 8.44
C ILE A 34 21.71 -21.18 7.22
N PRO A 35 21.14 -20.89 6.04
CA PRO A 35 21.94 -20.64 4.85
C PRO A 35 22.96 -19.57 5.24
N LYS A 36 24.25 -19.90 5.08
CA LYS A 36 25.37 -18.98 5.28
C LYS A 36 24.92 -17.66 4.69
N LYS A 37 24.79 -16.67 5.57
CA LYS A 37 24.50 -15.27 5.28
C LYS A 37 25.05 -14.99 3.88
N LEU A 38 24.16 -14.72 2.92
CA LEU A 38 24.57 -14.00 1.72
C LEU A 38 25.09 -12.66 2.24
N THR A 39 26.36 -12.63 2.63
CA THR A 39 27.18 -11.45 2.65
C THR A 39 27.36 -11.07 1.19
N THR A 40 26.28 -10.58 0.58
CA THR A 40 26.36 -9.65 -0.53
C THR A 40 27.36 -8.60 -0.09
N SER A 41 28.56 -8.64 -0.65
CA SER A 41 29.57 -7.66 -0.34
C SER A 41 28.96 -6.30 -0.62
N LEU A 42 29.05 -5.39 0.36
CA LEU A 42 28.59 -4.00 0.23
C LEU A 42 29.20 -3.29 -0.99
N SER A 43 30.26 -3.84 -1.57
CA SER A 43 30.90 -3.38 -2.80
C SER A 43 30.14 -3.67 -4.10
N SER A 44 29.14 -4.55 -4.10
CA SER A 44 28.34 -4.88 -5.30
C SER A 44 26.97 -4.22 -5.35
N ILE A 45 26.59 -3.52 -4.28
CA ILE A 45 25.42 -2.65 -4.32
C ILE A 45 25.90 -1.37 -4.97
N GLU A 46 25.76 -1.26 -6.29
CA GLU A 46 25.59 0.02 -6.96
C GLU A 46 24.37 0.69 -6.31
N LEU A 47 24.64 1.35 -5.17
CA LEU A 47 23.66 1.90 -4.24
C LEU A 47 22.58 2.64 -5.00
N SER A 48 21.32 2.24 -4.80
CA SER A 48 20.14 2.95 -5.26
C SER A 48 20.40 4.45 -5.22
N PRO A 49 20.35 5.17 -6.36
CA PRO A 49 20.68 6.60 -6.41
C PRO A 49 19.92 7.41 -5.36
N LEU A 50 18.70 7.00 -5.05
CA LEU A 50 17.86 7.60 -4.01
C LEU A 50 18.47 7.51 -2.60
N LEU A 51 19.10 6.37 -2.25
CA LEU A 51 19.68 6.16 -0.93
C LEU A 51 21.02 6.89 -0.71
N ARG A 52 21.66 7.36 -1.78
CA ARG A 52 22.88 8.20 -1.70
C ARG A 52 22.60 9.65 -1.34
N LEU A 53 21.36 10.11 -1.54
CA LEU A 53 20.97 11.49 -1.27
C LEU A 53 20.95 11.74 0.25
N PRO A 54 21.14 12.98 0.73
CA PRO A 54 20.87 13.34 2.12
C PRO A 54 19.41 13.05 2.52
N GLY A 55 19.17 12.80 3.82
CA GLY A 55 17.85 12.43 4.32
C GLY A 55 16.78 13.50 4.09
N GLU A 56 17.20 14.76 4.11
CA GLU A 56 16.36 15.94 3.83
C GLU A 56 15.84 15.89 2.39
N ILE A 57 16.71 15.60 1.43
CA ILE A 57 16.35 15.50 0.01
C ILE A 57 15.43 14.31 -0.23
N ARG A 58 15.72 13.15 0.38
CA ARG A 58 14.82 11.98 0.30
C ARG A 58 13.43 12.30 0.84
N ASN A 59 13.36 12.98 1.98
CA ASN A 59 12.10 13.40 2.59
C ASN A 59 11.29 14.32 1.68
N ILE A 60 11.93 15.27 0.98
CA ILE A 60 11.26 16.13 -0.01
C ILE A 60 10.70 15.28 -1.16
N ILE A 61 11.49 14.33 -1.68
CA ILE A 61 11.06 13.44 -2.76
C ILE A 61 9.85 12.60 -2.32
N TYR A 62 9.91 12.00 -1.13
CA TYR A 62 8.80 11.20 -0.60
C TYR A 62 7.53 12.03 -0.42
N SER A 63 7.64 13.23 0.16
CA SER A 63 6.49 14.12 0.32
C SER A 63 5.89 14.48 -1.04
N LYS A 64 6.69 14.70 -2.09
CA LYS A 64 6.17 14.91 -3.45
C LYS A 64 5.46 13.69 -4.04
N ILE A 65 5.92 12.48 -3.74
CA ILE A 65 5.24 11.24 -4.18
C ILE A 65 3.89 11.08 -3.48
N PHE A 66 3.80 11.46 -2.21
CA PHE A 66 2.60 11.25 -1.39
C PHE A 66 1.59 12.42 -1.42
N ASP A 67 2.02 13.65 -1.72
CA ASP A 67 1.15 14.84 -1.77
C ASP A 67 0.00 14.71 -2.79
N ASP A 68 0.26 14.00 -3.89
CA ASP A 68 -0.75 13.72 -4.92
C ASP A 68 -1.63 12.51 -4.60
N LEU A 69 -1.34 11.76 -3.53
CA LEU A 69 -2.08 10.55 -3.17
C LEU A 69 -3.38 10.92 -2.46
N GLU A 70 -4.48 10.43 -3.01
CA GLU A 70 -5.80 10.50 -2.40
C GLU A 70 -6.21 9.12 -1.91
N ILE A 71 -6.61 9.02 -0.64
CA ILE A 71 -6.97 7.76 0.03
C ILE A 71 -8.47 7.79 0.34
N ASP A 72 -9.21 6.89 -0.30
CA ASP A 72 -10.64 6.63 -0.10
C ASP A 72 -10.81 5.14 0.25
N PRO A 73 -10.92 4.77 1.54
CA PRO A 73 -11.13 3.39 1.96
C PRO A 73 -12.49 2.87 1.47
N VAL A 74 -12.49 1.68 0.86
CA VAL A 74 -13.68 0.98 0.37
C VAL A 74 -13.73 -0.42 0.95
N TYR A 75 -14.93 -0.88 1.30
CA TYR A 75 -15.19 -2.23 1.80
C TYR A 75 -15.74 -3.13 0.68
N PHE A 76 -15.15 -4.30 0.49
CA PHE A 76 -15.52 -5.26 -0.57
C PHE A 76 -16.39 -6.42 -0.08
N GLY A 77 -17.03 -6.31 1.10
CA GLY A 77 -17.87 -7.39 1.65
C GLY A 77 -17.09 -8.58 2.23
N SER A 78 -15.90 -8.88 1.70
CA SER A 78 -15.02 -10.00 2.08
C SER A 78 -14.29 -9.85 3.43
N GLY A 79 -14.57 -8.79 4.19
CA GLY A 79 -13.80 -8.43 5.39
C GLY A 79 -12.50 -7.67 5.10
N GLU A 80 -12.16 -7.48 3.82
CA GLU A 80 -10.98 -6.73 3.37
C GLU A 80 -11.32 -5.28 3.00
N PHE A 81 -10.43 -4.38 3.37
CA PHE A 81 -10.43 -3.00 2.90
C PHE A 81 -9.55 -2.88 1.67
N ALA A 82 -10.07 -2.23 0.64
CA ALA A 82 -9.24 -1.71 -0.43
C ALA A 82 -9.22 -0.18 -0.37
N CYS A 83 -8.34 0.40 -1.16
CA CYS A 83 -8.25 1.84 -1.34
C CYS A 83 -8.63 2.17 -2.76
N ARG A 84 -9.61 3.06 -2.92
CA ARG A 84 -9.81 3.76 -4.17
C ARG A 84 -8.81 4.91 -4.21
N SER A 85 -7.59 4.60 -4.63
CA SER A 85 -6.52 5.59 -4.75
C SER A 85 -6.43 6.16 -6.16
N GLY A 86 -6.36 7.47 -6.25
CA GLY A 86 -6.00 8.20 -7.47
C GLY A 86 -4.84 9.14 -7.20
N TYR A 87 -4.22 9.63 -8.29
CA TYR A 87 -3.41 10.83 -8.23
C TYR A 87 -4.30 12.02 -8.56
N LYS A 88 -4.22 13.11 -7.79
CA LYS A 88 -5.03 14.33 -7.99
C LYS A 88 -5.05 14.83 -9.44
N TRP A 89 -3.94 14.67 -10.17
CA TRP A 89 -3.78 15.12 -11.56
C TRP A 89 -4.32 14.14 -12.61
N SER A 90 -4.64 12.90 -12.24
CA SER A 90 -5.15 11.87 -13.14
C SER A 90 -6.68 11.79 -13.05
N SER A 91 -7.38 12.64 -13.82
CA SER A 91 -8.80 12.91 -13.65
C SER A 91 -9.79 11.85 -14.15
N LYS A 92 -9.37 10.68 -14.66
CA LYS A 92 -10.31 9.80 -15.37
C LYS A 92 -10.54 8.39 -14.82
N GLU A 93 -9.63 7.79 -14.06
CA GLU A 93 -9.89 6.46 -13.47
C GLU A 93 -9.24 6.32 -12.10
N LYS A 94 -10.04 6.45 -11.02
CA LYS A 94 -9.62 5.93 -9.71
C LYS A 94 -9.73 4.40 -9.79
N SER A 95 -8.59 3.72 -9.81
CA SER A 95 -8.56 2.25 -9.76
C SER A 95 -8.66 1.78 -8.32
N PHE A 96 -9.40 0.69 -8.09
CA PHE A 96 -9.37 0.00 -6.81
C PHE A 96 -8.03 -0.70 -6.67
N LYS A 97 -7.27 -0.29 -5.66
CA LYS A 97 -5.97 -0.87 -5.33
C LYS A 97 -6.04 -1.48 -3.94
N ASN A 98 -5.44 -2.65 -3.77
CA ASN A 98 -5.22 -3.18 -2.44
C ASN A 98 -4.33 -2.18 -1.68
N PHE A 99 -4.64 -1.86 -0.42
CA PHE A 99 -3.82 -0.98 0.41
C PHE A 99 -2.34 -1.41 0.44
N ASN A 100 -2.08 -2.72 0.41
CA ASN A 100 -0.72 -3.28 0.34
C ASN A 100 0.08 -2.79 -0.88
N SER A 101 -0.59 -2.52 -2.01
CA SER A 101 0.08 -2.01 -3.21
C SER A 101 0.51 -0.54 -3.05
N ILE A 102 -0.27 0.25 -2.31
CA ILE A 102 0.02 1.67 -2.03
C ILE A 102 1.18 1.77 -1.04
N VAL A 103 1.11 0.98 0.04
CA VAL A 103 2.15 0.97 1.07
C VAL A 103 3.40 0.17 0.64
N GLY A 104 3.33 -0.61 -0.44
CA GLY A 104 4.39 -1.51 -0.88
C GLY A 104 5.73 -0.82 -1.08
N PHE A 105 5.73 0.43 -1.58
CA PHE A 105 6.94 1.24 -1.69
C PHE A 105 7.61 1.47 -0.33
N THR A 106 6.82 1.74 0.72
CA THR A 106 7.31 1.96 2.08
C THR A 106 7.93 0.68 2.69
N HIS A 107 7.66 -0.50 2.12
CA HIS A 107 8.22 -1.77 2.60
C HIS A 107 9.41 -2.26 1.78
N SER A 108 9.84 -1.51 0.75
CA SER A 108 10.94 -1.91 -0.15
C SER A 108 12.27 -2.11 0.58
N CYS A 109 12.60 -1.27 1.56
CA CYS A 109 13.75 -1.45 2.44
C CYS A 109 13.53 -0.84 3.82
N ARG A 110 14.33 -1.24 4.82
CA ARG A 110 14.20 -0.78 6.21
C ARG A 110 14.36 0.73 6.35
N GLN A 111 15.26 1.33 5.59
CA GLN A 111 15.51 2.76 5.63
C GLN A 111 14.33 3.56 5.07
N ILE A 112 13.86 3.20 3.87
CA ILE A 112 12.66 3.81 3.26
C ILE A 112 11.47 3.65 4.20
N HIS A 113 11.29 2.47 4.80
CA HIS A 113 10.22 2.23 5.78
C HIS A 113 10.28 3.18 6.97
N ALA A 114 11.44 3.31 7.59
CA ALA A 114 11.63 4.20 8.74
C ALA A 114 11.32 5.67 8.39
N GLU A 115 11.70 6.11 7.18
CA GLU A 115 11.54 7.48 6.71
C GLU A 115 10.09 7.78 6.23
N THR A 116 9.41 6.81 5.64
CA THR A 116 8.14 7.03 4.92
C THR A 116 6.89 6.58 5.66
N ARG A 117 6.98 5.69 6.67
CA ARG A 117 5.80 5.05 7.30
C ARG A 117 4.73 6.02 7.82
N HIS A 118 5.13 7.20 8.31
CA HIS A 118 4.18 8.25 8.74
C HIS A 118 3.90 9.26 7.64
N ARG A 119 4.91 9.57 6.81
CA ARG A 119 4.81 10.60 5.76
C ARG A 119 3.73 10.27 4.76
N MET A 120 3.61 9.02 4.36
CA MET A 120 2.55 8.59 3.44
C MET A 120 1.18 9.02 3.97
N TRP A 121 0.87 8.80 5.24
CA TRP A 121 -0.40 9.22 5.82
C TRP A 121 -0.50 10.72 6.06
N LYS A 122 0.62 11.35 6.47
CA LYS A 122 0.66 12.78 6.78
C LYS A 122 0.47 13.66 5.55
N ASP A 123 1.09 13.25 4.45
CA ASP A 123 1.17 14.04 3.22
C ASP A 123 0.03 13.67 2.24
N SER A 124 -0.68 12.55 2.46
CA SER A 124 -1.85 12.17 1.65
C SER A 124 -3.08 13.02 1.97
N SER A 125 -3.97 13.11 0.99
CA SER A 125 -5.34 13.61 1.18
C SER A 125 -6.31 12.46 1.42
N PHE A 126 -7.35 12.71 2.23
CA PHE A 126 -8.35 11.71 2.60
C PHE A 126 -9.73 12.09 2.10
N GLU A 127 -10.38 11.16 1.41
CA GLU A 127 -11.77 11.29 0.99
C GLU A 127 -12.64 10.40 1.89
N VAL A 128 -13.61 11.02 2.58
CA VAL A 128 -14.51 10.32 3.51
C VAL A 128 -15.89 10.19 2.86
N ARG A 129 -16.02 9.32 1.86
CA ARG A 129 -17.32 9.08 1.20
C ARG A 129 -18.30 8.29 2.05
N HIS A 130 -17.77 7.33 2.79
CA HIS A 130 -18.53 6.45 3.65
C HIS A 130 -17.95 6.53 5.07
N PRO A 131 -18.42 7.46 5.93
CA PRO A 131 -17.82 7.70 7.25
C PRO A 131 -17.73 6.45 8.12
N ALA A 132 -18.73 5.57 8.06
CA ALA A 132 -18.68 4.28 8.75
C ALA A 132 -17.53 3.40 8.24
N ILE A 133 -17.43 3.15 6.94
CA ILE A 133 -16.31 2.35 6.36
C ILE A 133 -14.96 2.97 6.72
N PHE A 134 -14.86 4.31 6.66
CA PHE A 134 -13.65 5.04 6.99
C PHE A 134 -13.21 4.85 8.44
N ALA A 135 -14.15 4.91 9.39
CA ALA A 135 -13.86 4.67 10.80
C ALA A 135 -13.44 3.22 11.07
N ASP A 136 -14.11 2.20 10.48
CA ASP A 136 -13.67 0.80 10.66
C ASP A 136 -12.26 0.60 10.12
N TRP A 137 -11.98 1.18 8.96
CA TRP A 137 -10.65 1.15 8.38
C TRP A 137 -9.63 1.81 9.31
N MET A 138 -9.96 2.98 9.88
CA MET A 138 -9.09 3.70 10.81
C MET A 138 -8.81 2.88 12.08
N GLU A 139 -9.81 2.19 12.64
CA GLU A 139 -9.66 1.33 13.82
C GLU A 139 -8.67 0.17 13.60
N ARG A 140 -8.48 -0.27 12.35
CA ARG A 140 -7.49 -1.30 11.99
C ARG A 140 -6.07 -0.76 11.83
N LEU A 141 -5.90 0.56 11.72
CA LEU A 141 -4.58 1.17 11.68
C LEU A 141 -3.92 1.10 13.07
N ARG A 142 -2.59 1.15 13.09
CA ARG A 142 -1.86 1.35 14.33
C ARG A 142 -2.21 2.71 14.95
N LYS A 143 -2.24 2.80 16.28
CA LYS A 143 -2.60 4.02 17.01
C LYS A 143 -1.84 5.27 16.57
N ASP A 144 -0.52 5.16 16.34
CA ASP A 144 0.31 6.27 15.86
C ASP A 144 -0.10 6.75 14.45
N LEU A 145 -0.61 5.86 13.62
CA LEU A 145 -1.11 6.22 12.29
C LEU A 145 -2.53 6.79 12.34
N GLN A 146 -3.37 6.30 13.26
CA GLN A 146 -4.71 6.86 13.49
C GLN A 146 -4.64 8.35 13.82
N GLU A 147 -3.73 8.75 14.70
CA GLU A 147 -3.52 10.15 15.07
C GLU A 147 -3.11 11.01 13.87
N VAL A 148 -2.24 10.49 13.00
CA VAL A 148 -1.81 11.18 11.77
C VAL A 148 -2.95 11.33 10.79
N VAL A 149 -3.70 10.26 10.53
CA VAL A 149 -4.86 10.30 9.62
C VAL A 149 -5.93 11.24 10.17
N TRP A 150 -6.24 11.16 11.47
CA TRP A 150 -7.21 12.03 12.12
C TRP A 150 -6.83 13.51 12.02
N ALA A 151 -5.55 13.83 12.22
CA ALA A 151 -5.02 15.18 12.05
C ALA A 151 -5.18 15.70 10.61
N GLY A 152 -5.12 14.80 9.61
CA GLY A 152 -5.33 15.13 8.19
C GLY A 152 -6.80 15.35 7.78
N LEU A 153 -7.78 14.97 8.61
CA LEU A 153 -9.20 15.17 8.32
C LEU A 153 -9.65 16.62 8.58
N SER A 154 -10.56 17.12 7.75
CA SER A 154 -11.27 18.38 8.00
C SER A 154 -12.21 18.27 9.23
N PRO A 155 -12.61 19.39 9.87
CA PRO A 155 -13.56 19.36 10.97
C PRO A 155 -14.88 18.66 10.63
N GLU A 156 -15.39 18.87 9.42
CA GLU A 156 -16.62 18.25 8.91
C GLU A 156 -16.45 16.72 8.78
N GLN A 157 -15.34 16.27 8.19
CA GLN A 157 -15.00 14.86 8.08
C GLN A 157 -14.87 14.21 9.45
N ARG A 158 -14.20 14.86 10.42
CA ARG A 158 -14.11 14.38 11.80
C ARG A 158 -15.48 14.26 12.45
N GLY A 159 -16.38 15.23 12.21
CA GLY A 159 -17.77 15.17 12.66
C GLY A 159 -18.50 13.95 12.11
N ALA A 160 -18.42 13.74 10.79
CA ALA A 160 -19.06 12.61 10.12
C ALA A 160 -18.53 11.26 10.61
N VAL A 161 -17.21 11.15 10.84
CA VAL A 161 -16.56 9.93 11.34
C VAL A 161 -16.87 9.70 12.82
N SER A 162 -16.99 10.76 13.63
CA SER A 162 -17.32 10.66 15.08
C SER A 162 -18.78 10.34 15.34
N GLN A 163 -19.70 10.75 14.47
CA GLN A 163 -21.15 10.52 14.59
C GLN A 163 -21.55 9.06 14.31
N ARG A 164 -20.64 8.13 14.57
CA ARG A 164 -20.77 6.69 14.36
C ARG A 164 -21.71 6.03 15.38
N SER A 165 -22.91 6.58 15.54
CA SER A 165 -24.04 5.80 16.03
C SER A 165 -24.53 4.96 14.87
N TRP A 166 -24.06 3.73 14.77
CA TRP A 166 -24.63 2.74 13.86
C TRP A 166 -26.13 2.60 14.14
N PRO A 167 -27.04 2.80 13.17
CA PRO A 167 -28.28 2.05 13.18
C PRO A 167 -27.89 0.61 12.85
N GLU A 168 -27.94 -0.30 13.82
CA GLU A 168 -27.62 -1.74 13.63
C GLU A 168 -28.29 -2.35 12.37
N PHE A 169 -29.39 -1.75 11.94
CA PHE A 169 -30.16 -2.13 10.76
C PHE A 169 -29.39 -2.06 9.42
N LEU A 170 -28.46 -1.13 9.22
CA LEU A 170 -27.78 -1.00 7.91
C LEU A 170 -26.72 -2.08 7.67
N TYR A 171 -26.14 -2.67 8.72
CA TYR A 171 -25.24 -3.82 8.59
C TYR A 171 -25.99 -5.04 8.02
N SER A 172 -27.28 -5.20 8.38
CA SER A 172 -28.12 -6.28 7.87
C SER A 172 -28.56 -6.08 6.41
N LEU A 173 -28.66 -4.83 5.94
CA LEU A 173 -29.01 -4.55 4.54
C LEU A 173 -27.83 -4.71 3.59
N TRP A 174 -26.61 -4.38 4.03
CA TRP A 174 -25.40 -4.49 3.21
C TRP A 174 -24.87 -5.92 3.08
N VAL A 175 -25.05 -6.77 4.10
CA VAL A 175 -24.65 -8.19 4.06
C VAL A 175 -25.60 -9.02 3.17
N ASN A 176 -26.80 -8.51 2.87
CA ASN A 176 -27.85 -9.24 2.15
C ASN A 176 -28.18 -8.68 0.77
N THR A 177 -27.44 -7.70 0.25
CA THR A 177 -27.53 -7.35 -1.17
C THR A 177 -26.65 -8.31 -1.97
N PRO A 178 -27.21 -9.27 -2.73
CA PRO A 178 -26.42 -10.12 -3.61
C PRO A 178 -25.69 -9.24 -4.64
N ASP A 179 -24.42 -9.57 -4.90
CA ASP A 179 -23.62 -9.01 -6.00
C ASP A 179 -24.28 -9.36 -7.34
N GLU A 180 -25.27 -8.56 -7.77
CA GLU A 180 -25.72 -8.53 -9.16
C GLU A 180 -24.88 -7.50 -9.94
N MET A 181 -23.65 -7.88 -10.28
CA MET A 181 -22.90 -7.44 -11.49
C MET A 181 -21.91 -8.50 -11.94
#